data_AF-A0A9J6A472-F1
#
_entry.id   AF-A0A9J6A472-F1
#
_cell.length_a   1.000
_cell.length_b   1.000
_cell.length_c   1.000
_cell.angle_alpha   90.00
_cell.angle_beta   90.00
_cell.angle_gamma   90.00
#
_symmetry.space_group_name_H-M   'P 1'
#
loop_
_entity.id
_entity.type
_entity.pdbx_description
1 polymer ?
#
loop_
_entity_poly.entity_id
_entity_poly.type
_entity_poly.pdbx_seq_one_letter_code
_entity_poly.pdbx_strand_id
1 'polypeptide(L)'
;MSVTSPLLSQFKSLTISTPFLHGSSSLSRLSTPSSSITSQKPSPPAFVPPIRAMRSMQGRVVCSTNDKTVSVEVTRLAPHPKYKRRVRKKKKYQAHDPLNQFQVGDYVQLEKSRPISKTKTFVAVPVPPRNQPKVKEEENQELGLPLESLQTS
;
A
#
# COMPACT_ATOMS: atom_id res chain seq x y z
N MET A 1 -54.88 -23.78 7.18
CA MET A 1 -55.08 -24.99 6.35
C MET A 1 -53.84 -25.16 5.49
N SER A 2 -53.16 -26.32 5.62
CA SER A 2 -52.20 -26.98 4.69
C SER A 2 -51.02 -26.17 4.12
N VAL A 3 -49.76 -26.24 4.57
CA VAL A 3 -48.69 -27.29 4.54
C VAL A 3 -48.21 -27.80 3.16
N THR A 4 -46.87 -27.91 3.04
CA THR A 4 -46.00 -28.68 2.08
C THR A 4 -45.77 -28.04 0.69
N SER A 5 -44.57 -27.99 0.06
CA SER A 5 -43.34 -28.83 0.08
C SER A 5 -42.19 -28.19 -0.74
N PRO A 6 -40.89 -28.40 -0.42
CA PRO A 6 -39.78 -28.14 -1.36
C PRO A 6 -39.32 -29.41 -2.10
N LEU A 7 -39.09 -29.30 -3.41
CA LEU A 7 -38.54 -30.36 -4.26
C LEU A 7 -37.01 -30.37 -4.16
N LEU A 8 -36.48 -31.41 -3.52
CA LEU A 8 -35.06 -31.67 -3.35
C LEU A 8 -34.50 -32.37 -4.60
N SER A 9 -33.70 -31.66 -5.39
CA SER A 9 -32.91 -32.25 -6.49
C SER A 9 -31.60 -32.80 -5.95
N GLN A 10 -31.48 -34.13 -5.97
CA GLN A 10 -30.28 -34.88 -5.62
C GLN A 10 -29.35 -34.93 -6.83
N PHE A 11 -28.24 -34.19 -6.80
CA PHE A 11 -27.15 -34.41 -7.74
C PHE A 11 -26.27 -35.56 -7.22
N LYS A 12 -26.34 -36.68 -7.93
CA LYS A 12 -25.49 -37.87 -7.74
C LYS A 12 -24.04 -37.50 -8.05
N SER A 13 -23.15 -37.61 -7.05
CA SER A 13 -21.71 -37.61 -7.25
C SER A 13 -21.27 -38.96 -7.81
N LEU A 14 -20.55 -38.94 -8.94
CA LEU A 14 -19.85 -40.11 -9.47
C LEU A 14 -18.42 -40.09 -8.91
N THR A 15 -18.10 -41.08 -8.07
CA THR A 15 -16.75 -41.34 -7.58
C THR A 15 -15.99 -42.19 -8.61
N ILE A 16 -15.04 -41.58 -9.30
CA ILE A 16 -14.09 -42.32 -10.16
C ILE A 16 -13.00 -42.89 -9.24
N SER A 17 -13.15 -44.17 -8.89
CA SER A 17 -12.15 -44.96 -8.18
C SER A 17 -11.31 -45.73 -9.20
N THR A 18 -10.06 -45.34 -9.41
CA THR A 18 -9.10 -46.11 -10.20
C THR A 18 -7.97 -46.63 -9.30
N PRO A 19 -7.94 -47.93 -8.99
CA PRO A 19 -6.88 -48.57 -8.23
C PRO A 19 -5.78 -49.05 -9.18
N PHE A 20 -4.82 -48.19 -9.53
CA PHE A 20 -3.55 -48.69 -10.06
C PHE A 20 -2.64 -49.10 -8.91
N LEU A 21 -2.81 -50.38 -8.63
CA LEU A 21 -2.11 -51.23 -7.71
C LEU A 21 -0.75 -51.61 -8.32
N HIS A 22 0.31 -51.44 -7.51
CA HIS A 22 1.66 -52.00 -7.64
C HIS A 22 2.69 -51.28 -8.52
N GLY A 23 3.73 -50.80 -7.85
CA GLY A 23 4.96 -50.31 -8.46
C GLY A 23 5.94 -49.80 -7.39
N SER A 24 6.40 -50.68 -6.50
CA SER A 24 7.50 -50.37 -5.59
C SER A 24 8.82 -50.29 -6.37
N SER A 25 9.12 -49.11 -6.92
CA SER A 25 10.45 -48.80 -7.44
C SER A 25 11.34 -48.32 -6.29
N SER A 26 12.48 -48.99 -6.11
CA SER A 26 13.52 -48.71 -5.13
C SER A 26 13.92 -47.24 -5.07
N LEU A 27 13.97 -46.67 -3.87
CA LEU A 27 14.51 -45.35 -3.57
C LEU A 27 16.01 -45.28 -3.89
N SER A 28 16.38 -44.86 -5.09
CA SER A 28 17.73 -44.38 -5.37
C SER A 28 17.82 -42.89 -5.02
N ARG A 29 18.43 -42.58 -3.87
CA ARG A 29 18.87 -41.22 -3.53
C ARG A 29 19.96 -40.81 -4.50
N LEU A 30 19.60 -40.10 -5.57
CA LEU A 30 20.57 -39.44 -6.43
C LEU A 30 20.84 -38.05 -5.86
N SER A 31 21.98 -37.91 -5.18
CA SER A 31 22.51 -36.61 -4.78
C SER A 31 22.93 -35.84 -6.04
N THR A 32 22.11 -34.91 -6.49
CA THR A 32 22.52 -33.97 -7.54
C THR A 32 23.62 -33.06 -6.99
N PRO A 33 24.75 -32.89 -7.70
CA PRO A 33 25.81 -31.99 -7.28
C PRO A 33 25.29 -30.55 -7.24
N SER A 34 25.51 -29.91 -6.10
CA SER A 34 25.30 -28.48 -5.86
C SER A 34 26.24 -27.67 -6.76
N SER A 35 25.83 -27.42 -8.00
CA SER A 35 26.35 -26.29 -8.77
C SER A 35 25.43 -25.12 -8.49
N SER A 36 25.89 -24.25 -7.59
CA SER A 36 25.33 -22.92 -7.34
C SER A 36 25.47 -22.04 -8.58
N ILE A 37 24.70 -22.34 -9.62
CA ILE A 37 24.33 -21.33 -10.62
C ILE A 37 23.13 -20.63 -10.00
N THR A 38 23.44 -19.61 -9.20
CA THR A 38 22.49 -18.57 -8.82
C THR A 38 21.80 -18.14 -10.10
N SER A 39 20.58 -18.61 -10.31
CA SER A 39 19.72 -18.18 -11.40
C SER A 39 19.29 -16.77 -11.02
N GLN A 40 20.13 -15.79 -11.35
CA GLN A 40 19.75 -14.39 -11.32
C GLN A 40 18.64 -14.23 -12.36
N LYS A 41 17.40 -14.46 -11.93
CA LYS A 41 16.21 -14.06 -12.68
C LYS A 41 16.46 -12.61 -13.10
N PRO A 42 16.49 -12.27 -14.40
CA PRO A 42 16.81 -10.92 -14.84
C PRO A 42 15.85 -9.99 -14.09
N SER A 43 16.43 -9.16 -13.24
CA SER A 43 15.66 -8.20 -12.46
C SER A 43 15.01 -7.28 -13.48
N PRO A 44 13.67 -7.16 -13.48
CA PRO A 44 13.02 -6.18 -14.35
C PRO A 44 13.66 -4.81 -14.06
N PRO A 45 13.88 -3.97 -15.09
CA PRO A 45 14.51 -2.68 -14.93
C PRO A 45 13.84 -1.93 -13.77
N ALA A 46 14.61 -1.65 -12.71
CA ALA A 46 14.13 -1.26 -11.38
C ALA A 46 13.43 0.12 -11.33
N PHE A 47 13.10 0.70 -12.49
CA PHE A 47 12.65 2.08 -12.60
C PHE A 47 11.36 2.26 -13.41
N VAL A 48 10.66 1.20 -13.81
CA VAL A 48 9.34 1.40 -14.43
C VAL A 48 8.29 1.50 -13.32
N PRO A 49 7.61 2.65 -13.15
CA PRO A 49 6.53 2.76 -12.19
C PRO A 49 5.42 1.76 -12.57
N PRO A 50 4.77 1.10 -11.59
CA PRO A 50 3.69 0.18 -11.90
C PRO A 50 2.56 0.94 -12.61
N ILE A 51 2.16 0.46 -13.78
CA ILE A 51 0.99 0.99 -14.49
C ILE A 51 -0.25 0.64 -13.69
N ARG A 52 -0.91 1.65 -13.13
CA ARG A 52 -2.13 1.48 -12.34
C ARG A 52 -3.31 2.05 -13.11
N ALA A 53 -4.40 1.29 -13.18
CA ALA A 53 -5.64 1.73 -13.85
C ALA A 53 -6.27 2.98 -13.20
N MET A 54 -6.05 3.20 -11.91
CA MET A 54 -6.55 4.37 -11.19
C MET A 54 -5.50 4.98 -10.28
N ARG A 55 -5.57 6.31 -10.10
CA ARG A 55 -4.70 7.06 -9.19
C ARG A 55 -5.06 6.75 -7.74
N SER A 56 -4.05 6.56 -6.90
CA SER A 56 -4.19 6.41 -5.44
C SER A 56 -4.66 7.72 -4.80
N MET A 57 -5.40 7.60 -3.70
CA MET A 57 -5.92 8.77 -2.97
C MET A 57 -4.89 9.21 -1.93
N GLN A 58 -4.74 10.50 -1.69
CA GLN A 58 -3.85 11.02 -0.66
C GLN A 58 -4.64 11.88 0.33
N GLY A 59 -4.28 11.82 1.60
CA GLY A 59 -5.04 12.48 2.65
C GLY A 59 -4.29 12.55 3.97
N ARG A 60 -4.91 13.24 4.94
CA ARG A 60 -4.34 13.40 6.28
C ARG A 60 -5.03 12.46 7.26
N VAL A 61 -4.25 11.84 8.14
CA VAL A 61 -4.79 11.01 9.22
C VAL A 61 -5.47 11.92 10.25
N VAL A 62 -6.76 11.65 10.52
CA VAL A 62 -7.57 12.40 11.49
C VAL A 62 -7.66 11.67 12.82
N CYS A 63 -7.65 10.34 12.81
CA CYS A 63 -7.73 9.54 14.03
C CYS A 63 -6.96 8.23 13.85
N SER A 64 -6.19 7.87 14.88
CA SER A 64 -5.41 6.64 14.97
C SER A 64 -5.72 5.84 16.26
N THR A 65 -6.89 6.08 16.86
CA THR A 65 -7.27 5.46 18.15
C THR A 65 -7.56 3.96 18.02
N ASN A 66 -7.88 3.47 16.81
CA ASN A 66 -8.25 2.07 16.58
C ASN A 66 -7.03 1.22 16.24
N ASP A 67 -7.00 -0.04 16.71
CA ASP A 67 -5.92 -0.95 16.35
C ASP A 67 -5.94 -1.29 14.85
N LYS A 68 -4.74 -1.33 14.26
CA LYS A 68 -4.45 -1.66 12.87
C LYS A 68 -5.23 -0.86 11.84
N THR A 69 -5.70 0.33 12.23
CA THR A 69 -6.68 1.11 11.48
C THR A 69 -6.49 2.60 11.70
N VAL A 70 -6.36 3.33 10.59
CA VAL A 70 -6.32 4.79 10.62
C VAL A 70 -7.48 5.39 9.82
N SER A 71 -8.08 6.44 10.37
CA SER A 71 -9.15 7.19 9.71
C SER A 71 -8.52 8.35 8.95
N VAL A 72 -8.54 8.29 7.62
CA VAL A 72 -7.90 9.27 6.74
C VAL A 72 -8.93 10.15 6.07
N GLU A 73 -8.77 11.47 6.19
CA GLU A 73 -9.58 12.44 5.46
C GLU A 73 -8.93 12.75 4.11
N VAL A 74 -9.62 12.39 3.04
CA VAL A 74 -9.21 12.74 1.67
C VAL A 74 -10.01 13.94 1.20
N THR A 75 -9.29 14.98 0.78
CA THR A 75 -9.86 16.15 0.12
C THR A 75 -9.65 16.06 -1.37
N ARG A 76 -10.72 16.15 -2.16
CA ARG A 76 -10.67 16.24 -3.63
C ARG A 76 -11.39 17.49 -4.12
N LEU A 77 -10.91 18.05 -5.23
CA LEU A 77 -11.59 19.14 -5.92
C LEU A 77 -12.51 18.57 -6.99
N ALA A 78 -13.79 18.93 -6.95
CA ALA A 78 -14.76 18.60 -7.99
C ALA A 78 -15.47 19.87 -8.47
N PRO A 79 -15.71 20.04 -9.78
CA PRO A 79 -16.51 21.16 -10.28
C PRO A 79 -17.96 21.03 -9.78
N HIS A 80 -18.56 22.15 -9.38
CA HIS A 80 -20.00 22.21 -9.12
C HIS A 80 -20.78 22.00 -10.43
N PRO A 81 -21.81 21.13 -10.48
CA PRO A 81 -22.45 20.73 -11.74
C PRO A 81 -23.05 21.92 -12.52
N LYS A 82 -23.72 22.86 -11.84
CA LYS A 82 -24.35 24.03 -12.49
C LYS A 82 -23.38 25.19 -12.72
N TYR A 83 -22.54 25.48 -11.73
CA TYR A 83 -21.77 26.73 -11.65
C TYR A 83 -20.30 26.58 -12.04
N LYS A 84 -19.81 25.35 -12.25
CA LYS A 84 -18.44 25.00 -12.69
C LYS A 84 -17.28 25.45 -11.79
N ARG A 85 -17.53 26.24 -10.73
CA ARG A 85 -16.56 26.54 -9.67
C ARG A 85 -16.05 25.24 -9.03
N ARG A 86 -14.74 25.11 -8.85
CA ARG A 86 -14.12 23.96 -8.16
C ARG A 86 -14.39 24.04 -6.66
N VAL A 87 -15.04 23.02 -6.11
CA VAL A 87 -15.38 22.90 -4.69
C VAL A 87 -14.58 21.77 -4.05
N ARG A 88 -14.07 21.99 -2.84
CA ARG A 88 -13.39 20.95 -2.03
C ARG A 88 -14.45 20.02 -1.43
N LYS A 89 -14.39 18.73 -1.76
CA LYS A 89 -15.18 17.67 -1.13
C LYS A 89 -14.26 16.82 -0.26
N LYS A 90 -14.64 16.62 0.99
CA LYS A 90 -13.92 15.83 1.99
C LYS A 90 -14.66 14.52 2.23
N LYS A 91 -13.94 13.41 2.35
CA LYS A 91 -14.50 12.12 2.78
C LYS A 91 -13.48 11.38 3.64
N LYS A 92 -13.95 10.77 4.72
CA LYS A 92 -13.14 9.94 5.62
C LYS A 92 -13.16 8.48 5.14
N TYR A 93 -12.02 7.82 5.22
CA TYR A 93 -11.83 6.42 4.85
C TYR A 93 -11.14 5.68 5.98
N GLN A 94 -11.53 4.42 6.20
CA GLN A 94 -10.83 3.53 7.11
C GLN A 94 -9.75 2.79 6.32
N ALA A 95 -8.48 3.05 6.64
CA ALA A 95 -7.34 2.39 6.04
C ALA A 95 -6.74 1.38 7.01
N HIS A 96 -6.29 0.24 6.48
CA HIS A 96 -5.54 -0.74 7.25
C HIS A 96 -4.07 -0.35 7.31
N ASP A 97 -3.54 -0.39 8.52
CA ASP A 97 -2.12 -0.29 8.81
C ASP A 97 -1.78 -1.43 9.79
N PRO A 98 -1.13 -2.51 9.38
CA PRO A 98 -0.88 -3.65 10.26
C PRO A 98 0.14 -3.34 11.37
N LEU A 99 0.98 -2.32 11.20
CA LEU A 99 2.11 -2.01 12.07
C LEU A 99 1.88 -0.76 12.93
N ASN A 100 0.70 -0.13 12.82
CA ASN A 100 0.33 1.10 13.56
C ASN A 100 1.42 2.19 13.47
N GLN A 101 2.00 2.36 12.28
CA GLN A 101 3.09 3.29 12.03
C GLN A 101 2.61 4.73 11.89
N PHE A 102 1.39 4.93 11.38
CA PHE A 102 0.89 6.26 11.09
C PHE A 102 0.15 6.88 12.28
N GLN A 103 0.50 8.11 12.63
CA GLN A 103 -0.09 8.87 13.72
C GLN A 103 -1.09 9.92 13.21
N VAL A 104 -1.80 10.55 14.14
CA VAL A 104 -2.71 11.64 13.81
C VAL A 104 -1.93 12.84 13.28
N GLY A 105 -2.34 13.34 12.12
CA GLY A 105 -1.70 14.47 11.46
C GLY A 105 -0.80 14.10 10.29
N ASP A 106 -0.43 12.83 10.15
CA ASP A 106 0.42 12.35 9.06
C ASP A 106 -0.26 12.45 7.69
N TYR A 107 0.55 12.61 6.65
CA TYR A 107 0.10 12.62 5.26
C TYR A 107 0.40 11.26 4.62
N VAL A 108 -0.66 10.55 4.22
CA VAL A 108 -0.58 9.16 3.77
C VAL A 108 -1.24 8.96 2.41
N GLN A 109 -0.79 7.95 1.68
CA GLN A 109 -1.38 7.48 0.45
C GLN A 109 -2.25 6.25 0.71
N LEU A 110 -3.47 6.22 0.16
CA LEU A 110 -4.39 5.09 0.23
C LEU A 110 -4.32 4.30 -1.07
N GLU A 111 -3.98 3.02 -0.92
CA GLU A 111 -4.00 2.06 -2.02
C GLU A 111 -5.19 1.12 -1.88
N LYS A 112 -5.85 0.82 -3.00
CA LYS A 112 -6.99 -0.10 -3.01
C LYS A 112 -6.49 -1.53 -2.82
N SER A 113 -7.15 -2.28 -1.95
CA SER A 113 -6.80 -3.66 -1.62
C SER A 113 -8.06 -4.54 -1.62
N ARG A 114 -7.91 -5.84 -1.35
CA ARG A 114 -9.05 -6.69 -1.00
C ARG A 114 -9.77 -6.10 0.22
N PRO A 115 -11.09 -6.26 0.36
CA PRO A 115 -11.77 -5.91 1.60
C PRO A 115 -11.13 -6.64 2.80
N ILE A 116 -10.78 -5.87 3.83
CA ILE A 116 -10.20 -6.37 5.10
C ILE A 116 -11.30 -6.40 6.17
N SER A 117 -12.24 -5.46 6.08
CA SER A 117 -13.47 -5.45 6.87
C SER A 117 -14.62 -4.88 6.03
N LYS A 118 -15.79 -4.69 6.65
CA LYS A 118 -16.96 -4.06 6.02
C LYS A 118 -16.65 -2.68 5.42
N THR A 119 -15.75 -1.92 6.04
CA THR A 119 -15.41 -0.55 5.62
C THR A 119 -13.96 -0.40 5.16
N LYS A 120 -13.04 -1.21 5.69
CA LYS A 120 -11.61 -1.14 5.36
C LYS A 120 -11.34 -1.86 4.04
N THR A 121 -11.25 -1.09 2.97
CA THR A 121 -10.86 -1.59 1.63
C THR A 121 -9.54 -0.99 1.15
N PHE A 122 -8.94 -0.11 1.95
CA PHE A 122 -7.71 0.61 1.63
C PHE A 122 -6.59 0.21 2.59
N VAL A 123 -5.36 0.22 2.09
CA VAL A 123 -4.12 0.09 2.87
C VAL A 123 -3.43 1.45 2.90
N ALA A 124 -2.93 1.85 4.07
CA ALA A 124 -2.14 3.06 4.23
C ALA A 124 -0.69 2.79 3.81
N VAL A 125 -0.16 3.63 2.93
CA VAL A 125 1.17 3.53 2.34
C VAL A 125 1.86 4.90 2.49
N PRO A 126 3.18 4.93 2.75
CA PRO A 126 3.93 6.19 2.77
C PRO A 126 3.80 6.93 1.43
N VAL A 127 3.75 8.26 1.50
CA VAL A 127 3.63 9.09 0.30
C VAL A 127 4.98 9.09 -0.43
N PRO A 128 5.01 8.81 -1.75
CA PRO A 128 6.24 8.84 -2.51
C PRO A 128 6.84 10.24 -2.48
N PRO A 129 8.18 10.38 -2.41
CA PRO A 129 8.83 11.68 -2.40
C PRO A 129 8.46 12.43 -3.69
N ARG A 130 7.72 13.53 -3.54
CA ARG A 130 7.53 14.49 -4.62
C ARG A 130 8.76 15.39 -4.66
N ASN A 131 9.20 15.78 -5.86
CA ASN A 131 10.33 16.69 -6.11
C ASN A 131 10.44 17.75 -5.00
N GLN A 132 11.33 17.52 -4.02
CA GLN A 132 11.47 18.40 -2.88
C GLN A 132 12.27 19.61 -3.34
N PRO A 133 11.82 20.84 -3.09
CA PRO A 133 12.71 21.98 -3.26
C PRO A 133 13.88 21.77 -2.28
N LYS A 134 15.08 21.53 -2.81
CA LYS A 134 16.30 21.49 -2.00
C LYS A 134 16.41 22.86 -1.32
N VAL A 135 16.21 22.90 -0.01
CA VAL A 135 16.54 24.08 0.79
C VAL A 135 18.04 24.27 0.60
N LYS A 136 18.43 25.34 -0.08
CA LYS A 136 19.83 25.74 -0.16
C LYS A 136 20.16 26.25 1.24
N GLU A 137 21.03 25.54 1.95
CA GLU A 137 21.60 26.04 3.18
C GLU A 137 22.39 27.30 2.83
N GLU A 138 21.82 28.46 3.16
CA GLU A 138 22.55 29.72 3.13
C GLU A 138 23.53 29.68 4.30
N GLU A 139 24.74 29.22 4.02
CA GLU A 139 25.90 29.52 4.85
C GLU A 139 26.03 31.05 4.91
N ASN A 140 25.48 31.66 5.96
CA ASN A 140 25.90 32.99 6.37
C ASN A 140 27.36 32.87 6.79
N GLN A 141 28.26 33.03 5.82
CA GLN A 141 29.64 33.37 6.09
C GLN A 141 29.59 34.70 6.83
N GLU A 142 29.65 34.59 8.15
CA GLU A 142 29.98 35.63 9.08
C GLU A 142 31.18 36.37 8.49
N LEU A 143 30.95 37.52 7.85
CA LEU A 143 32.03 38.44 7.52
C LEU A 143 32.55 38.91 8.87
N GLY A 144 33.51 38.17 9.41
CA GLY A 144 34.35 38.60 10.51
C GLY A 144 35.06 39.85 10.02
N LEU A 145 34.45 41.00 10.27
CA LEU A 145 35.11 42.29 10.23
C LEU A 145 35.87 42.42 11.54
N PRO A 146 37.21 42.25 11.58
CA PRO A 146 37.95 42.58 12.79
C PRO A 146 37.93 44.09 12.97
N LEU A 147 37.13 44.58 13.93
CA LEU A 147 37.28 45.92 14.47
C LEU A 147 38.50 45.94 15.39
N GLU A 148 39.70 45.91 14.80
CA GLU A 148 40.93 46.31 15.50
C GLU A 148 41.17 47.79 15.24
N SER A 149 40.54 48.61 16.06
CA SER A 149 40.87 50.03 16.16
C SER A 149 40.85 50.46 17.62
N LEU A 150 41.89 50.10 18.38
CA LEU A 150 42.28 50.81 19.61
C LEU A 150 43.78 50.61 19.88
N GLN A 151 44.61 51.54 19.40
CA GLN A 151 45.82 51.97 20.09
C GLN A 151 46.28 53.32 19.50
N THR A 152 45.90 54.41 20.16
CA THR A 152 46.55 55.72 20.06
C THR A 152 46.82 56.23 21.48
N SER A 153 48.08 56.61 21.68
CA SER A 153 48.73 57.36 22.78
C SER A 153 48.60 56.85 24.21
#